data_AF-Q63RU5-F1
#
_entry.id   AF-Q63RU5-F1
#
_cell.length_a   1.000
_cell.length_b   1.000
_cell.length_c   1.000
_cell.angle_alpha   90.00
_cell.angle_beta   90.00
_cell.angle_gamma   90.00
#
_symmetry.space_group_name_H-M   'P 1'
#
loop_
_entity.id
_entity.type
_entity.pdbx_description
1 polymer ?
#
loop_
_entity_poly.entity_id
_entity_poly.type
_entity_poly.pdbx_seq_one_letter_code
_entity_poly.pdbx_strand_id
1 'polypeptide(L)'
;MEREILKLKRSINAKHDEFLQALRDRDRAQQVADSGAGDTGAAAALQRQRAEMLGKAYLAGETADTEQIDREIEKLEAALREARKTQEGAAAAAALLEAKATTLLHEEGALRQQQAALARDLIQTRYDETKARYVEKVYGLISELQKLYALERGLEYFRGPNEPKPPLKLTEQLLIALRARGLCLPPGIEPNRYPDTTWDVHLPYVLDHDHHGEFAEKEVEALSQELRGYGFE
;
A
#
# COMPACT_ATOMS: atom_id res chain seq x y z
N MET A 1 -5.33 17.10 -6.18
CA MET A 1 -4.48 15.98 -5.71
C MET A 1 -4.71 15.69 -4.22
N GLU A 2 -4.12 16.41 -3.26
CA GLU A 2 -4.18 16.07 -1.81
C GLU A 2 -5.58 15.75 -1.26
N ARG A 3 -6.58 16.63 -1.52
CA ARG A 3 -7.97 16.42 -1.09
C ARG A 3 -8.61 15.17 -1.70
N GLU A 4 -8.19 14.78 -2.91
CA GLU A 4 -8.68 13.59 -3.61
C GLU A 4 -7.99 12.33 -3.08
N ILE A 5 -6.69 12.39 -2.79
CA ILE A 5 -5.94 11.32 -2.11
C ILE A 5 -6.57 11.02 -0.74
N LEU A 6 -6.96 12.04 0.03
CA LEU A 6 -7.66 11.89 1.30
C LEU A 6 -9.11 11.40 1.14
N LYS A 7 -9.79 11.75 0.04
CA LYS A 7 -11.12 11.21 -0.30
C LYS A 7 -11.02 9.72 -0.61
N LEU A 8 -10.04 9.32 -1.43
CA LEU A 8 -9.75 7.92 -1.75
C LEU A 8 -9.38 7.13 -0.49
N LYS A 9 -8.55 7.68 0.43
CA LYS A 9 -8.26 7.04 1.73
C LYS A 9 -9.54 6.67 2.49
N ARG A 10 -10.52 7.57 2.54
CA ARG A 10 -11.82 7.32 3.21
C ARG A 10 -12.63 6.24 2.48
N SER A 11 -12.64 6.24 1.15
CA SER A 11 -13.31 5.20 0.35
C SER A 11 -12.65 3.82 0.49
N ILE A 12 -11.31 3.76 0.54
CA ILE A 12 -10.54 2.55 0.78
C ILE A 12 -10.86 2.00 2.17
N ASN A 13 -10.81 2.82 3.22
CA ASN A 13 -11.16 2.40 4.57
C ASN A 13 -12.60 1.86 4.66
N ALA A 14 -13.58 2.56 4.06
CA ALA A 14 -14.97 2.09 4.05
C ALA A 14 -15.14 0.75 3.30
N LYS A 15 -14.42 0.55 2.19
CA LYS A 15 -14.40 -0.72 1.46
C LYS A 15 -13.73 -1.85 2.24
N HIS A 16 -12.68 -1.52 2.99
CA HIS A 16 -12.01 -2.45 3.88
C HIS A 16 -12.92 -2.88 5.05
N ASP A 17 -13.66 -1.94 5.64
CA ASP A 17 -14.67 -2.23 6.68
C ASP A 17 -15.81 -3.11 6.14
N GLU A 18 -16.31 -2.83 4.93
CA GLU A 18 -17.28 -3.68 4.21
C GLU A 18 -16.75 -5.11 4.00
N PHE A 19 -15.46 -5.25 3.64
CA PHE A 19 -14.80 -6.53 3.43
C PHE A 19 -14.64 -7.32 4.74
N LEU A 20 -14.17 -6.68 5.81
CA LEU A 20 -14.04 -7.30 7.14
C LEU A 20 -15.40 -7.75 7.68
N GLN A 21 -16.47 -6.98 7.43
CA GLN A 21 -17.81 -7.39 7.80
C GLN A 21 -18.30 -8.60 6.97
N ALA A 22 -18.05 -8.61 5.66
CA ALA A 22 -18.38 -9.75 4.81
C ALA A 22 -17.67 -11.04 5.23
N LEU A 23 -16.40 -10.98 5.66
CA LEU A 23 -15.69 -12.12 6.23
C LEU A 23 -16.32 -12.62 7.53
N ARG A 24 -16.66 -11.72 8.47
CA ARG A 24 -17.32 -12.11 9.73
C ARG A 24 -18.67 -12.78 9.50
N ASP A 25 -19.46 -12.25 8.57
CA ASP A 25 -20.76 -12.83 8.21
C ASP A 25 -20.60 -14.18 7.50
N ARG A 26 -19.56 -14.32 6.65
CA ARG A 26 -19.18 -15.58 6.00
C ARG A 26 -18.78 -16.64 7.02
N ASP A 27 -17.93 -16.30 7.98
CA ASP A 27 -17.47 -17.24 9.01
C ASP A 27 -18.62 -17.66 9.95
N ARG A 28 -19.55 -16.75 10.23
CA ARG A 28 -20.79 -17.09 10.95
C ARG A 28 -21.69 -18.03 10.15
N ALA A 29 -21.84 -17.81 8.84
CA ALA A 29 -22.59 -18.70 7.96
C ALA A 29 -21.91 -20.08 7.88
N GLN A 30 -20.59 -20.12 7.79
CA GLN A 30 -19.80 -21.35 7.80
C GLN A 30 -19.94 -22.11 9.12
N GLN A 31 -19.91 -21.44 10.28
CA GLN A 31 -20.16 -22.08 11.58
C GLN A 31 -21.55 -22.75 11.65
N VAL A 32 -22.59 -22.13 11.08
CA VAL A 32 -23.92 -22.75 10.99
C VAL A 32 -23.90 -23.96 10.05
N ALA A 33 -23.21 -23.85 8.90
CA ALA A 33 -23.05 -24.97 7.97
C ALA A 33 -22.22 -26.14 8.57
N ASP A 34 -21.26 -25.85 9.44
CA ASP A 34 -20.40 -26.86 10.07
C ASP A 34 -21.04 -27.48 11.33
N SER A 35 -22.00 -26.79 11.97
CA SER A 35 -22.61 -27.22 13.24
C SER A 35 -23.44 -28.52 13.20
N GLY A 36 -23.61 -29.11 12.00
CA GLY A 36 -24.09 -30.47 11.80
C GLY A 36 -25.61 -30.62 11.80
N ALA A 37 -26.12 -31.46 10.89
CA ALA A 37 -27.55 -31.75 10.77
C ALA A 37 -28.07 -32.70 11.86
N GLY A 38 -28.03 -32.27 13.13
CA GLY A 38 -28.64 -32.93 14.28
C GLY A 38 -28.05 -34.29 14.66
N ASP A 39 -28.57 -34.85 15.76
CA ASP A 39 -28.16 -36.19 16.23
C ASP A 39 -28.87 -37.29 15.41
N THR A 40 -28.22 -37.70 14.33
CA THR A 40 -28.65 -38.85 13.51
C THR A 40 -28.58 -40.19 14.26
N GLY A 41 -27.83 -40.26 15.36
CA GLY A 41 -27.75 -41.44 16.23
C GLY A 41 -29.06 -41.73 16.96
N ALA A 42 -29.77 -40.70 17.41
CA ALA A 42 -31.08 -40.84 18.08
C ALA A 42 -32.14 -41.48 17.17
N ALA A 43 -32.24 -41.03 15.91
CA ALA A 43 -33.14 -41.62 14.92
C ALA A 43 -32.77 -43.08 14.61
N ALA A 44 -31.48 -43.38 14.45
CA ALA A 44 -30.99 -44.74 14.24
C ALA A 44 -31.24 -45.67 15.44
N ALA A 45 -31.20 -45.15 16.67
CA ALA A 45 -31.50 -45.92 17.88
C ALA A 45 -32.99 -46.31 17.94
N LEU A 46 -33.90 -45.37 17.65
CA LEU A 46 -35.34 -45.63 17.59
C LEU A 46 -35.70 -46.60 16.46
N GLN A 47 -35.08 -46.48 15.29
CA GLN A 47 -35.26 -47.45 14.20
C GLN A 47 -34.81 -48.88 14.59
N ARG A 48 -33.73 -49.03 15.38
CA ARG A 48 -33.32 -50.33 15.94
C ARG A 48 -34.33 -50.85 16.97
N GLN A 49 -34.76 -50.01 17.91
CA GLN A 49 -35.76 -50.38 18.92
C GLN A 49 -37.08 -50.84 18.28
N ARG A 50 -37.53 -50.15 17.23
CA ARG A 50 -38.68 -50.54 16.40
C ARG A 50 -38.48 -51.92 15.76
N ALA A 51 -37.34 -52.13 15.11
CA ALA A 51 -37.02 -53.40 14.46
C ALA A 51 -36.94 -54.58 15.46
N GLU A 52 -36.41 -54.33 16.65
CA GLU A 52 -36.37 -55.32 17.73
C GLU A 52 -37.76 -55.69 18.27
N MET A 53 -38.67 -54.72 18.44
CA MET A 53 -40.04 -55.03 18.87
C MET A 53 -40.83 -55.79 17.80
N LEU A 54 -40.74 -55.37 16.54
CA LEU A 54 -41.37 -56.08 15.41
C LEU A 54 -40.82 -57.51 15.28
N GLY A 55 -39.51 -57.71 15.42
CA GLY A 55 -38.88 -59.03 15.39
C GLY A 55 -39.32 -59.94 16.54
N LYS A 56 -39.42 -59.40 17.76
CA LYS A 56 -39.90 -60.15 18.95
C LYS A 56 -41.36 -60.57 18.81
N ALA A 57 -42.25 -59.67 18.40
CA ALA A 57 -43.67 -59.98 18.21
C ALA A 57 -43.88 -60.99 17.07
N TYR A 58 -43.16 -60.85 15.95
CA TYR A 58 -43.19 -61.82 14.85
C TYR A 58 -42.78 -63.23 15.30
N LEU A 59 -41.74 -63.36 16.13
CA LEU A 59 -41.32 -64.64 16.70
C LEU A 59 -42.30 -65.22 17.73
N ALA A 60 -43.09 -64.36 18.39
CA ALA A 60 -44.16 -64.77 19.31
C ALA A 60 -45.49 -65.10 18.61
N GLY A 61 -45.65 -64.74 17.32
CA GLY A 61 -46.93 -64.81 16.61
C GLY A 61 -47.92 -63.70 16.98
N GLU A 62 -47.43 -62.63 17.60
CA GLU A 62 -48.21 -61.49 18.09
C GLU A 62 -48.05 -60.25 17.19
N THR A 63 -48.93 -59.26 17.35
CA THR A 63 -48.81 -57.94 16.72
C THR A 63 -48.12 -56.95 17.68
N ALA A 64 -47.01 -56.35 17.28
CA ALA A 64 -46.40 -55.26 18.02
C ALA A 64 -47.16 -53.94 17.83
N ASP A 65 -47.41 -53.20 18.91
CA ASP A 65 -47.74 -51.78 18.84
C ASP A 65 -46.45 -50.97 18.73
N THR A 66 -46.27 -50.27 17.61
CA THR A 66 -45.12 -49.38 17.37
C THR A 66 -45.53 -47.92 17.18
N GLU A 67 -46.81 -47.56 17.29
CA GLU A 67 -47.32 -46.25 16.84
C GLU A 67 -46.60 -45.07 17.49
N GLN A 68 -46.24 -45.19 18.77
CA GLN A 68 -45.54 -44.12 19.47
C GLN A 68 -44.09 -43.95 18.96
N ILE A 69 -43.39 -45.05 18.66
CA ILE A 69 -42.04 -45.02 18.09
C ILE A 69 -42.09 -44.51 16.65
N ASP A 70 -43.08 -44.91 15.86
CA ASP A 70 -43.29 -44.41 14.50
C ASP A 70 -43.45 -42.88 14.48
N ARG A 71 -44.31 -42.33 15.35
CA ARG A 71 -44.51 -40.87 15.48
C ARG A 71 -43.28 -40.13 15.99
N GLU A 72 -42.42 -40.76 16.80
CA GLU A 72 -41.17 -40.17 17.28
C GLU A 72 -40.08 -40.18 16.18
N ILE A 73 -39.99 -41.25 15.39
CA ILE A 73 -39.14 -41.32 14.20
C ILE A 73 -39.54 -40.26 13.18
N GLU A 74 -40.84 -40.12 12.84
CA GLU A 74 -41.31 -39.11 11.87
C GLU A 74 -40.96 -37.68 12.31
N LYS A 75 -41.12 -37.35 13.60
CA LYS A 75 -40.74 -36.03 14.15
C LYS A 75 -39.24 -35.77 14.04
N LEU A 76 -38.41 -36.76 14.36
CA LEU A 76 -36.96 -36.62 14.27
C LEU A 76 -36.49 -36.54 12.81
N GLU A 77 -37.07 -37.32 11.91
CA GLU A 77 -36.76 -37.22 10.47
C GLU A 77 -37.17 -35.86 9.89
N ALA A 78 -38.33 -35.31 10.29
CA ALA A 78 -38.73 -33.96 9.89
C ALA A 78 -37.75 -32.90 10.40
N ALA A 79 -37.34 -32.99 11.67
CA ALA A 79 -36.33 -32.09 12.25
C ALA A 79 -34.97 -32.20 11.55
N LEU A 80 -34.51 -33.42 11.23
CA LEU A 80 -33.27 -33.65 10.48
C LEU A 80 -33.33 -33.11 9.05
N ARG A 81 -34.49 -33.17 8.38
CA ARG A 81 -34.68 -32.60 7.03
C ARG A 81 -34.62 -31.07 7.05
N GLU A 82 -35.29 -30.40 7.99
CA GLU A 82 -35.18 -28.94 8.12
C GLU A 82 -33.76 -28.52 8.57
N ALA A 83 -33.09 -29.28 9.45
CA ALA A 83 -31.70 -29.03 9.82
C ALA A 83 -30.76 -29.08 8.59
N ARG A 84 -30.86 -30.10 7.73
CA ARG A 84 -30.10 -30.18 6.47
C ARG A 84 -30.36 -29.00 5.55
N LYS A 85 -31.62 -28.61 5.38
CA LYS A 85 -32.02 -27.45 4.57
C LYS A 85 -31.45 -26.13 5.11
N THR A 86 -31.39 -25.96 6.44
CA THR A 86 -30.69 -24.80 7.04
C THR A 86 -29.18 -24.86 6.85
N GLN A 87 -28.58 -26.05 6.89
CA GLN A 87 -27.16 -26.26 6.65
C GLN A 87 -26.77 -25.94 5.19
N GLU A 88 -27.53 -26.45 4.22
CA GLU A 88 -27.37 -26.18 2.79
C GLU A 88 -27.54 -24.68 2.48
N GLY A 89 -28.56 -24.04 3.07
CA GLY A 89 -28.76 -22.60 2.94
C GLY A 89 -27.62 -21.76 3.54
N ALA A 90 -27.07 -22.18 4.67
CA ALA A 90 -25.93 -21.53 5.30
C ALA A 90 -24.64 -21.68 4.48
N ALA A 91 -24.39 -22.87 3.91
CA ALA A 91 -23.26 -23.10 3.01
C ALA A 91 -23.36 -22.25 1.72
N ALA A 92 -24.55 -22.15 1.13
CA ALA A 92 -24.79 -21.28 -0.02
C ALA A 92 -24.58 -19.79 0.32
N ALA A 93 -25.00 -19.35 1.51
CA ALA A 93 -24.77 -17.99 2.00
C ALA A 93 -23.27 -17.71 2.22
N ALA A 94 -22.51 -18.66 2.79
CA ALA A 94 -21.06 -18.55 2.97
C ALA A 94 -20.34 -18.36 1.63
N ALA A 95 -20.67 -19.15 0.61
CA ALA A 95 -20.11 -19.03 -0.74
C ALA A 95 -20.42 -17.67 -1.41
N LEU A 96 -21.65 -17.16 -1.26
CA LEU A 96 -22.02 -15.83 -1.76
C LEU A 96 -21.26 -14.69 -1.05
N LEU A 97 -21.04 -14.82 0.25
CA LEU A 97 -20.28 -13.84 1.03
C LEU A 97 -18.78 -13.88 0.72
N GLU A 98 -18.22 -15.06 0.42
CA GLU A 98 -16.85 -15.24 -0.05
C GLU A 98 -16.64 -14.60 -1.44
N ALA A 99 -17.60 -14.79 -2.37
CA ALA A 99 -17.60 -14.09 -3.66
C ALA A 99 -17.70 -12.57 -3.48
N LYS A 100 -18.57 -12.08 -2.60
CA LYS A 100 -18.70 -10.65 -2.27
C LYS A 100 -17.39 -10.08 -1.69
N ALA A 101 -16.75 -10.80 -0.76
CA ALA A 101 -15.49 -10.40 -0.16
C ALA A 101 -14.38 -10.30 -1.22
N THR A 102 -14.35 -11.23 -2.19
CA THR A 102 -13.41 -11.19 -3.33
C THR A 102 -13.63 -9.96 -4.21
N THR A 103 -14.89 -9.60 -4.51
CA THR A 103 -15.22 -8.37 -5.25
C THR A 103 -14.79 -7.10 -4.50
N LEU A 104 -15.06 -7.03 -3.19
CA LEU A 104 -14.66 -5.88 -2.35
C LEU A 104 -13.14 -5.69 -2.30
N LEU A 105 -12.37 -6.78 -2.23
CA LEU A 105 -10.90 -6.75 -2.34
C LEU A 105 -10.43 -6.17 -3.69
N HIS A 106 -11.10 -6.52 -4.78
CA HIS A 106 -10.76 -5.99 -6.11
C HIS A 106 -11.10 -4.49 -6.24
N GLU A 107 -12.26 -4.07 -5.72
CA GLU A 107 -12.65 -2.65 -5.65
C GLU A 107 -11.67 -1.83 -4.78
N GLU A 108 -11.28 -2.35 -3.61
CA GLU A 108 -10.29 -1.72 -2.73
C GLU A 108 -8.93 -1.59 -3.45
N GLY A 109 -8.49 -2.64 -4.15
CA GLY A 109 -7.25 -2.64 -4.93
C GLY A 109 -7.26 -1.58 -6.05
N ALA A 110 -8.36 -1.43 -6.78
CA ALA A 110 -8.51 -0.40 -7.80
C ALA A 110 -8.45 1.02 -7.21
N LEU A 111 -9.09 1.25 -6.06
CA LEU A 111 -9.01 2.54 -5.35
C LEU A 111 -7.59 2.84 -4.84
N ARG A 112 -6.87 1.84 -4.33
CA ARG A 112 -5.45 1.98 -3.92
C ARG A 112 -4.55 2.34 -5.10
N GLN A 113 -4.75 1.74 -6.27
CA GLN A 113 -4.00 2.10 -7.49
C GLN A 113 -4.25 3.55 -7.91
N GLN A 114 -5.51 4.01 -7.89
CA GLN A 114 -5.85 5.42 -8.17
C GLN A 114 -5.22 6.38 -7.14
N GLN A 115 -5.20 5.98 -5.86
CA GLN A 115 -4.58 6.78 -4.81
C GLN A 115 -3.06 6.90 -4.98
N ALA A 116 -2.38 5.80 -5.32
CA ALA A 116 -0.96 5.75 -5.58
C ALA A 116 -0.57 6.61 -6.81
N ALA A 117 -1.37 6.58 -7.87
CA ALA A 117 -1.16 7.45 -9.04
C ALA A 117 -1.23 8.94 -8.66
N LEU A 118 -2.30 9.37 -7.97
CA LEU A 118 -2.43 10.77 -7.54
C LEU A 118 -1.34 11.21 -6.55
N ALA A 119 -0.86 10.32 -5.68
CA ALA A 119 0.25 10.61 -4.77
C ALA A 119 1.58 10.77 -5.54
N ARG A 120 1.82 9.93 -6.55
CA ARG A 120 2.98 10.06 -7.45
C ARG A 120 2.94 11.37 -8.23
N ASP A 121 1.80 11.73 -8.80
CA ASP A 121 1.64 12.97 -9.59
C ASP A 121 1.85 14.23 -8.73
N LEU A 122 1.38 14.20 -7.47
CA LEU A 122 1.64 15.26 -6.49
C LEU A 122 3.13 15.43 -6.19
N ILE A 123 3.84 14.34 -5.93
CA ILE A 123 5.28 14.35 -5.65
C ILE A 123 6.05 14.82 -6.89
N GLN A 124 5.69 14.33 -8.08
CA GLN A 124 6.31 14.73 -9.35
C GLN A 124 6.16 16.24 -9.59
N THR A 125 4.94 16.78 -9.39
CA THR A 125 4.67 18.22 -9.53
C THR A 125 5.55 19.05 -8.57
N ARG A 126 5.61 18.66 -7.29
CA ARG A 126 6.45 19.35 -6.28
C ARG A 126 7.95 19.23 -6.60
N TYR A 127 8.39 18.09 -7.12
CA TYR A 127 9.78 17.88 -7.56
C TYR A 127 10.13 18.83 -8.72
N ASP A 128 9.29 18.90 -9.75
CA ASP A 128 9.54 19.75 -10.92
C ASP A 128 9.51 21.25 -10.57
N GLU A 129 8.60 21.69 -9.69
CA GLU A 129 8.61 23.06 -9.13
C GLU A 129 9.91 23.35 -8.36
N THR A 130 10.34 22.43 -7.49
CA THR A 130 11.55 22.59 -6.67
C THR A 130 12.81 22.63 -7.54
N LYS A 131 12.87 21.75 -8.56
CA LYS A 131 13.91 21.70 -9.57
C LYS A 131 13.99 23.00 -10.38
N ALA A 132 12.84 23.55 -10.81
CA ALA A 132 12.81 24.82 -11.53
C ALA A 132 13.39 25.97 -10.70
N ARG A 133 12.97 26.10 -9.43
CA ARG A 133 13.50 27.12 -8.49
C ARG A 133 14.99 26.93 -8.19
N TYR A 134 15.45 25.68 -8.06
CA TYR A 134 16.88 25.37 -7.91
C TYR A 134 17.68 25.83 -9.12
N VAL A 135 17.24 25.48 -10.33
CA VAL A 135 17.89 25.86 -11.59
C VAL A 135 17.96 27.39 -11.74
N GLU A 136 16.86 28.10 -11.48
CA GLU A 136 16.81 29.57 -11.48
C GLU A 136 17.86 30.18 -10.52
N LYS A 137 17.88 29.70 -9.26
CA LYS A 137 18.81 30.18 -8.23
C LYS A 137 20.28 29.92 -8.61
N VAL A 138 20.58 28.78 -9.21
CA VAL A 138 21.94 28.43 -9.67
C VAL A 138 22.36 29.33 -10.83
N TYR A 139 21.52 29.55 -11.85
CA TYR A 139 21.84 30.47 -12.94
C TYR A 139 22.01 31.92 -12.44
N GLY A 140 21.18 32.36 -11.49
CA GLY A 140 21.34 33.66 -10.81
C GLY A 140 22.69 33.80 -10.12
N LEU A 141 23.08 32.81 -9.31
CA LEU A 141 24.40 32.78 -8.63
C LEU A 141 25.55 32.84 -9.64
N ILE A 142 25.45 32.11 -10.76
CA ILE A 142 26.47 32.10 -11.81
C ILE A 142 26.59 33.49 -12.47
N SER A 143 25.48 34.19 -12.69
CA SER A 143 25.50 35.56 -13.22
C SER A 143 26.23 36.53 -12.29
N GLU A 144 26.01 36.43 -10.97
CA GLU A 144 26.73 37.25 -10.00
C GLU A 144 28.23 36.90 -9.94
N LEU A 145 28.59 35.61 -10.03
CA LEU A 145 30.00 35.19 -10.11
C LEU A 145 30.69 35.69 -11.38
N GLN A 146 29.99 35.75 -12.52
CA GLN A 146 30.52 36.34 -13.75
C GLN A 146 30.77 37.85 -13.62
N LYS A 147 29.85 38.59 -12.97
CA LYS A 147 30.05 40.03 -12.69
C LYS A 147 31.23 40.26 -11.76
N LEU A 148 31.36 39.47 -10.69
CA LEU A 148 32.48 39.54 -9.76
C LEU A 148 33.82 39.31 -10.48
N TYR A 149 33.91 38.25 -11.29
CA TYR A 149 35.11 37.95 -12.08
C TYR A 149 35.47 39.06 -13.09
N ALA A 150 34.48 39.72 -13.68
CA ALA A 150 34.69 40.85 -14.58
C ALA A 150 35.26 42.08 -13.82
N LEU A 151 34.75 42.36 -12.63
CA LEU A 151 35.28 43.41 -11.74
C LEU A 151 36.70 43.08 -11.27
N GLU A 152 36.98 41.84 -10.88
CA GLU A 152 38.33 41.37 -10.50
C GLU A 152 39.34 41.58 -11.64
N ARG A 153 38.99 41.21 -12.89
CA ARG A 153 39.83 41.51 -14.06
C ARG A 153 40.01 43.00 -14.29
N GLY A 154 38.95 43.79 -14.12
CA GLY A 154 39.03 45.25 -14.19
C GLY A 154 40.05 45.82 -13.21
N LEU A 155 40.05 45.33 -11.96
CA LEU A 155 41.02 45.72 -10.94
C LEU A 155 42.45 45.29 -11.27
N GLU A 156 42.66 44.12 -11.90
CA GLU A 156 44.00 43.72 -12.38
C GLU A 156 44.59 44.69 -13.42
N TYR A 157 43.76 45.32 -14.27
CA TYR A 157 44.23 46.32 -15.25
C TYR A 157 44.71 47.64 -14.62
N PHE A 158 44.18 48.01 -13.46
CA PHE A 158 44.58 49.23 -12.74
C PHE A 158 45.71 48.97 -11.72
N ARG A 159 46.19 47.73 -11.59
CA ARG A 159 47.13 47.32 -10.55
C ARG A 159 48.52 47.94 -10.72
N GLY A 160 48.99 48.63 -9.68
CA GLY A 160 50.37 49.11 -9.59
C GLY A 160 51.40 47.97 -9.44
N PRO A 161 52.71 48.24 -9.67
CA PRO A 161 53.76 47.22 -9.57
C PRO A 161 53.88 46.54 -8.20
N ASN A 162 53.53 47.27 -7.13
CA ASN A 162 53.69 46.84 -5.73
C ASN A 162 52.37 46.54 -5.02
N GLU A 163 51.23 46.55 -5.73
CA GLU A 163 49.94 46.23 -5.11
C GLU A 163 49.72 44.72 -5.03
N PRO A 164 49.16 44.21 -3.91
CA PRO A 164 48.91 42.79 -3.75
C PRO A 164 47.92 42.31 -4.82
N LYS A 165 48.20 41.14 -5.40
CA LYS A 165 47.32 40.54 -6.41
C LYS A 165 45.92 40.32 -5.80
N PRO A 166 44.82 40.66 -6.48
CA PRO A 166 43.47 40.39 -5.99
C PRO A 166 43.30 38.91 -5.59
N PRO A 167 42.48 38.60 -4.57
CA PRO A 167 42.35 37.25 -4.03
C PRO A 167 41.52 36.33 -4.93
N LEU A 168 42.07 36.03 -6.12
CA LEU A 168 41.58 35.13 -7.19
C LEU A 168 41.22 33.71 -6.75
N LYS A 169 41.35 33.40 -5.47
CA LYS A 169 40.94 32.12 -4.88
C LYS A 169 39.44 32.02 -4.69
N LEU A 170 38.70 33.11 -4.53
CA LEU A 170 37.27 33.03 -4.15
C LEU A 170 36.38 32.37 -5.21
N THR A 171 36.53 32.71 -6.50
CA THR A 171 35.74 32.12 -7.59
C THR A 171 36.12 30.66 -7.87
N GLU A 172 37.41 30.32 -7.92
CA GLU A 172 37.85 28.92 -8.10
C GLU A 172 37.56 28.06 -6.87
N GLN A 173 37.77 28.56 -5.64
CA GLN A 173 37.43 27.83 -4.42
C GLN A 173 35.92 27.67 -4.23
N LEU A 174 35.07 28.63 -4.66
CA LEU A 174 33.63 28.40 -4.69
C LEU A 174 33.28 27.27 -5.66
N LEU A 175 33.79 27.28 -6.89
CA LEU A 175 33.51 26.23 -7.87
C LEU A 175 34.00 24.85 -7.41
N ILE A 176 35.18 24.79 -6.78
CA ILE A 176 35.71 23.56 -6.16
C ILE A 176 34.83 23.13 -4.97
N ALA A 177 34.41 24.04 -4.09
CA ALA A 177 33.57 23.72 -2.93
C ALA A 177 32.13 23.34 -3.30
N LEU A 178 31.58 23.89 -4.40
CA LEU A 178 30.29 23.49 -4.96
C LEU A 178 30.38 22.07 -5.54
N ARG A 179 31.42 21.76 -6.33
CA ARG A 179 31.68 20.41 -6.84
C ARG A 179 31.93 19.40 -5.72
N ALA A 180 32.70 19.76 -4.70
CA ALA A 180 32.95 18.92 -3.52
C ALA A 180 31.71 18.67 -2.64
N ARG A 181 30.60 19.36 -2.90
CA ARG A 181 29.29 19.14 -2.27
C ARG A 181 28.24 18.58 -3.25
N GLY A 182 28.68 18.01 -4.38
CA GLY A 182 27.80 17.37 -5.37
C GLY A 182 26.91 18.33 -6.16
N LEU A 183 27.15 19.64 -6.11
CA LEU A 183 26.35 20.65 -6.82
C LEU A 183 26.88 20.82 -8.25
N CYS A 184 26.29 20.08 -9.19
CA CYS A 184 26.60 20.21 -10.61
C CYS A 184 26.09 21.54 -11.17
N LEU A 185 26.91 22.17 -12.02
CA LEU A 185 26.48 23.32 -12.83
C LEU A 185 25.49 22.86 -13.92
N PRO A 186 24.57 23.73 -14.38
CA PRO A 186 23.66 23.39 -15.47
C PRO A 186 24.41 23.07 -16.78
N PRO A 187 23.91 22.11 -17.58
CA PRO A 187 24.51 21.77 -18.88
C PRO A 187 24.50 22.98 -19.81
N GLY A 188 25.63 23.24 -20.47
CA GLY A 188 25.85 24.38 -21.37
C GLY A 188 26.86 25.43 -20.86
N ILE A 189 27.28 25.36 -19.59
CA ILE A 189 28.28 26.30 -19.02
C ILE A 189 29.72 25.75 -19.11
N GLU A 190 29.88 24.43 -19.09
CA GLU A 190 31.19 23.77 -19.13
C GLU A 190 31.91 23.66 -20.51
N PRO A 191 31.30 23.85 -21.71
CA PRO A 191 32.01 23.59 -22.98
C PRO A 191 33.21 24.50 -23.31
N ASN A 192 33.35 25.66 -22.67
CA ASN A 192 34.21 26.75 -23.16
C ASN A 192 35.44 27.08 -22.29
N ARG A 193 35.88 26.20 -21.38
CA ARG A 193 37.08 26.50 -20.55
C ARG A 193 38.08 25.37 -20.28
N TYR A 194 37.69 24.10 -20.35
CA TYR A 194 38.60 22.97 -20.09
C TYR A 194 38.33 21.84 -21.10
N PRO A 195 39.14 21.71 -22.17
CA PRO A 195 38.87 20.76 -23.26
C PRO A 195 39.22 19.30 -22.95
N ASP A 196 39.72 18.98 -21.74
CA ASP A 196 40.36 17.70 -21.39
C ASP A 196 39.81 17.02 -20.12
N THR A 197 38.57 17.31 -19.73
CA THR A 197 37.85 16.50 -18.72
C THR A 197 36.81 15.62 -19.38
N THR A 198 37.26 14.46 -19.85
CA THR A 198 36.46 13.28 -20.24
C THR A 198 35.83 12.60 -19.02
N TRP A 199 35.15 13.39 -18.19
CA TRP A 199 34.28 12.91 -17.13
C TRP A 199 32.86 13.26 -17.52
N ASP A 200 32.12 12.24 -17.96
CA ASP A 200 30.76 12.36 -18.45
C ASP A 200 29.87 13.15 -17.47
N VAL A 201 29.12 14.09 -18.04
CA VAL A 201 28.10 14.90 -17.36
C VAL A 201 26.86 14.03 -17.07
N HIS A 202 27.03 12.88 -16.42
CA HIS A 202 25.97 11.92 -16.08
C HIS A 202 26.33 11.00 -14.89
N LEU A 203 26.50 11.57 -13.70
CA LEU A 203 26.43 10.82 -12.43
C LEU A 203 25.52 11.55 -11.42
N PRO A 204 24.19 11.39 -11.53
CA PRO A 204 23.28 11.78 -10.46
C PRO A 204 23.36 10.74 -9.32
N TYR A 205 23.79 11.18 -8.13
CA TYR A 205 23.65 10.45 -6.85
C TYR A 205 24.35 9.07 -6.73
N VAL A 206 25.66 9.01 -7.03
CA VAL A 206 26.51 7.81 -6.82
C VAL A 206 27.98 8.24 -6.76
N LEU A 207 28.77 8.11 -5.68
CA LEU A 207 28.48 7.84 -4.25
C LEU A 207 29.35 8.76 -3.36
N ASP A 208 28.98 8.92 -2.09
CA ASP A 208 29.94 9.12 -0.98
C ASP A 208 29.37 8.44 0.28
N HIS A 209 29.67 7.15 0.44
CA HIS A 209 28.97 6.27 1.39
C HIS A 209 29.23 6.62 2.86
N ASP A 210 30.27 7.41 3.13
CA ASP A 210 30.81 7.67 4.47
C ASP A 210 30.25 8.96 5.13
N HIS A 211 29.49 9.79 4.39
CA HIS A 211 29.00 11.10 4.87
C HIS A 211 27.46 11.28 4.83
N HIS A 212 26.69 10.21 4.61
CA HIS A 212 25.25 10.33 4.32
C HIS A 212 24.31 10.68 5.50
N GLY A 213 24.73 10.54 6.75
CA GLY A 213 23.83 10.52 7.93
C GLY A 213 23.20 11.85 8.39
N GLU A 214 23.10 12.87 7.53
CA GLU A 214 22.45 14.16 7.87
C GLU A 214 21.77 14.88 6.68
N PHE A 215 22.08 14.54 5.42
CA PHE A 215 21.58 15.33 4.29
C PHE A 215 20.14 14.94 3.90
N ALA A 216 19.23 15.89 4.06
CA ALA A 216 17.80 15.77 3.74
C ALA A 216 17.01 14.72 4.56
N GLU A 217 17.56 14.18 5.66
CA GLU A 217 16.87 13.18 6.50
C GLU A 217 15.53 13.70 7.04
N LYS A 218 15.47 14.97 7.45
CA LYS A 218 14.25 15.61 7.98
C LYS A 218 13.19 15.79 6.91
N GLU A 219 13.61 16.10 5.69
CA GLU A 219 12.77 16.24 4.51
C GLU A 219 12.21 14.87 4.06
N VAL A 220 13.03 13.81 4.13
CA VAL A 220 12.59 12.43 3.91
C VAL A 220 11.61 11.99 5.01
N GLU A 221 11.90 12.27 6.28
CA GLU A 221 11.01 11.94 7.38
C GLU A 221 9.66 12.68 7.25
N ALA A 222 9.68 13.98 6.95
CA ALA A 222 8.47 14.77 6.72
C ALA A 222 7.63 14.22 5.56
N LEU A 223 8.25 13.84 4.44
CA LEU A 223 7.57 13.19 3.31
C LEU A 223 6.97 11.84 3.72
N SER A 224 7.70 11.03 4.50
CA SER A 224 7.20 9.75 5.03
C SER A 224 6.02 9.94 5.99
N GLN A 225 6.06 10.95 6.86
CA GLN A 225 4.94 11.30 7.74
C GLN A 225 3.71 11.77 6.92
N GLU A 226 3.90 12.55 5.86
CA GLU A 226 2.83 12.97 4.94
C GLU A 226 2.20 11.78 4.21
N LEU A 227 3.00 10.86 3.66
CA LEU A 227 2.54 9.65 2.99
C LEU A 227 1.74 8.72 3.93
N ARG A 228 2.17 8.59 5.20
CA ARG A 228 1.36 7.92 6.25
C ARG A 228 0.05 8.65 6.53
N GLY A 229 0.06 9.98 6.50
CA GLY A 229 -1.15 10.82 6.48
C GLY A 229 -2.12 10.42 5.37
N TYR A 230 -1.63 10.04 4.20
CA TYR A 230 -2.42 9.50 3.08
C TYR A 230 -2.75 8.01 3.16
N GLY A 231 -2.08 7.24 4.02
CA GLY A 231 -2.37 5.81 4.24
C GLY A 231 -1.44 4.84 3.48
N PHE A 232 -0.26 5.31 3.08
CA PHE A 232 0.87 4.46 2.71
C PHE A 232 1.66 4.11 3.97
N GLU A 233 2.30 2.93 4.02
CA GLU A 233 3.09 2.45 5.16
C GLU A 233 4.59 2.70 4.98
#